data_AF-A0A8H6BCB0-F1
#
_entry.id   AF-A0A8H6BCB0-F1
#
_cell.length_a   1.000
_cell.length_b   1.000
_cell.length_c   1.000
_cell.angle_alpha   90.00
_cell.angle_beta   90.00
_cell.angle_gamma   90.00
#
_symmetry.space_group_name_H-M   'P 1'
#
loop_
_entity.id
_entity.type
_entity.pdbx_description
1 polymer ?
#
loop_
_entity_poly.entity_id
_entity_poly.type
_entity_poly.pdbx_seq_one_letter_code
_entity_poly.pdbx_strand_id
1 'polypeptide(L)'
;MSSRVQASVYKNFIVYSRSPIVSLYGPQGLDSQVLCRDFSKRDRRLVLYRNFVRLLRFVKRPKFLRGESFDYLKFRFIDDYNYRRNKLLGIDSSLDERELMSRAVNTLNFVNNAFCAPKSAPELNENFELRGRVGRSQEYLVLDSIMQYEASKLGSRVVEGLKIGVKSLKDANEYRITCKNLNIGKPVPQIQGEKWYSYIGMLQEMPSSISSKKIAAFDFAKSILTFEKNLVLLNEDCKLLL
;
A
#
# COMPACT_ATOMS: atom_id res chain seq x y z
N MET A 1 -28.65 19.07 -28.07
CA MET A 1 -27.71 17.95 -27.89
C MET A 1 -26.28 18.46 -27.96
N SER A 2 -25.56 18.47 -26.83
CA SER A 2 -24.09 18.30 -26.72
C SER A 2 -23.72 18.40 -25.23
N SER A 3 -23.91 17.31 -24.52
CA SER A 3 -23.54 17.15 -23.11
C SER A 3 -22.04 16.85 -23.02
N ARG A 4 -21.20 17.88 -23.12
CA ARG A 4 -19.82 17.81 -22.61
C ARG A 4 -19.86 18.05 -21.11
N VAL A 5 -20.06 16.99 -20.34
CA VAL A 5 -19.86 17.01 -18.88
C VAL A 5 -18.37 17.24 -18.63
N GLN A 6 -17.98 18.51 -18.47
CA GLN A 6 -16.69 18.86 -17.92
C GLN A 6 -16.64 18.30 -16.49
N ALA A 7 -15.85 17.25 -16.31
CA ALA A 7 -15.39 16.85 -15.00
C ALA A 7 -14.56 18.02 -14.43
N SER A 8 -15.21 18.93 -13.69
CA SER A 8 -14.48 19.87 -12.85
C SER A 8 -13.72 19.05 -11.80
N VAL A 9 -12.45 18.80 -12.13
CA VAL A 9 -11.43 18.37 -11.19
C VAL A 9 -11.19 19.60 -10.31
N TYR A 10 -11.77 19.63 -9.11
CA TYR A 10 -11.29 20.57 -8.10
C TYR A 10 -9.78 20.33 -7.99
N LYS A 11 -8.99 21.40 -8.10
CA LYS A 11 -7.56 21.38 -8.39
C LYS A 11 -6.70 20.50 -7.47
N ASN A 12 -7.25 19.91 -6.40
CA ASN A 12 -6.56 19.03 -5.45
C ASN A 12 -7.29 17.73 -5.02
N PHE A 13 -8.55 17.47 -5.42
CA PHE A 13 -9.30 16.29 -4.94
C PHE A 13 -10.26 15.70 -5.98
N ILE A 14 -10.56 14.40 -5.86
CA ILE A 14 -11.64 13.76 -6.62
C ILE A 14 -12.96 14.06 -5.92
N VAL A 15 -13.96 14.59 -6.65
CA VAL A 15 -15.33 14.59 -6.13
C VAL A 15 -15.77 13.13 -6.03
N TYR A 16 -16.16 12.64 -4.85
CA TYR A 16 -16.43 11.22 -4.62
C TYR A 16 -17.39 10.60 -5.65
N SER A 17 -18.47 11.31 -6.02
CA SER A 17 -19.44 10.90 -7.04
C SER A 17 -18.86 10.76 -8.45
N ARG A 18 -17.65 11.28 -8.69
CA ARG A 18 -16.91 11.24 -9.94
C ARG A 18 -15.66 10.33 -9.86
N SER A 19 -15.49 9.57 -8.78
CA SER A 19 -14.43 8.57 -8.71
C SER A 19 -14.61 7.53 -9.81
N PRO A 20 -13.54 7.07 -10.48
CA PRO A 20 -13.63 6.00 -11.47
C PRO A 20 -14.17 4.70 -10.87
N ILE A 21 -14.00 4.48 -9.56
CA ILE A 21 -14.54 3.29 -8.88
C ILE A 21 -16.05 3.45 -8.69
N VAL A 22 -16.49 4.61 -8.21
CA VAL A 22 -17.93 4.90 -8.05
C VAL A 22 -18.64 4.90 -9.39
N SER A 23 -18.00 5.41 -10.44
CA SER A 23 -18.55 5.39 -11.80
C SER A 23 -18.69 3.98 -12.39
N LEU A 24 -17.82 3.04 -12.03
CA LEU A 24 -17.82 1.68 -12.58
C LEU A 24 -18.72 0.72 -11.78
N TYR A 25 -18.81 0.92 -10.46
CA TYR A 25 -19.42 -0.05 -9.55
C TYR A 25 -20.56 0.54 -8.70
N GLY A 26 -20.86 1.83 -8.85
CA GLY A 26 -21.90 2.54 -8.10
C GLY A 26 -21.41 3.15 -6.79
N PRO A 27 -22.31 3.76 -6.00
CA PRO A 27 -21.96 4.54 -4.80
C PRO A 27 -21.30 3.72 -3.68
N GLN A 28 -21.46 2.39 -3.69
CA GLN A 28 -20.81 1.48 -2.74
C GLN A 28 -19.36 1.13 -3.14
N GLY A 29 -18.94 1.53 -4.36
CA GLY A 29 -17.65 1.14 -4.92
C GLY A 29 -17.59 -0.33 -5.31
N LEU A 30 -16.37 -0.86 -5.46
CA LEU A 30 -16.19 -2.29 -5.69
C LEU A 30 -16.48 -3.01 -4.38
N ASP A 31 -17.37 -4.00 -4.41
CA ASP A 31 -17.61 -4.92 -3.30
C ASP A 31 -17.01 -6.31 -3.59
N SER A 32 -16.65 -7.02 -2.53
CA SER A 32 -16.13 -8.38 -2.57
C SER A 32 -17.11 -9.38 -3.20
N GLN A 33 -18.42 -9.21 -2.99
CA GLN A 33 -19.43 -10.09 -3.60
C GLN A 33 -19.52 -9.84 -5.10
N VAL A 34 -19.54 -8.58 -5.52
CA VAL A 34 -19.49 -8.17 -6.94
C VAL A 34 -18.22 -8.71 -7.60
N LEU A 35 -17.07 -8.56 -6.96
CA LEU A 35 -15.79 -9.06 -7.48
C LEU A 35 -15.80 -10.59 -7.64
N CYS A 36 -16.40 -11.32 -6.69
CA CYS A 36 -16.45 -12.77 -6.74
C CYS A 36 -17.48 -13.33 -7.72
N ARG A 37 -18.62 -12.64 -7.88
CA ARG A 37 -19.72 -13.00 -8.78
C ARG A 37 -19.35 -12.74 -10.24
N ASP A 38 -18.77 -11.58 -10.52
CA ASP A 38 -18.63 -11.07 -11.89
C ASP A 38 -17.28 -11.43 -12.54
N PHE A 39 -16.30 -11.90 -11.75
CA PHE A 39 -14.95 -12.19 -12.23
C PHE A 39 -14.41 -13.55 -11.78
N SER A 40 -13.75 -14.24 -12.72
CA SER A 40 -13.06 -15.50 -12.46
C SER A 40 -11.94 -15.33 -11.42
N LYS A 41 -11.61 -16.39 -10.69
CA LYS A 41 -10.53 -16.37 -9.68
C LYS A 41 -9.20 -15.82 -10.24
N ARG A 42 -8.88 -16.11 -11.51
CA ARG A 42 -7.67 -15.59 -12.19
C ARG A 42 -7.75 -14.08 -12.44
N ASP A 43 -8.94 -13.56 -12.74
CA ASP A 43 -9.13 -12.15 -13.11
C ASP A 43 -9.30 -11.21 -11.93
N ARG A 44 -9.73 -11.71 -10.76
CA ARG A 44 -10.00 -10.88 -9.57
C ARG A 44 -8.82 -9.99 -9.17
N ARG A 45 -7.60 -10.56 -9.13
CA ARG A 45 -6.37 -9.80 -8.83
C ARG A 45 -6.08 -8.75 -9.90
N LEU A 46 -6.34 -9.06 -11.17
CA LEU A 46 -6.14 -8.14 -12.28
C LEU A 46 -7.14 -6.97 -12.23
N VAL A 47 -8.39 -7.23 -11.85
CA VAL A 47 -9.42 -6.20 -11.65
C VAL A 47 -9.02 -5.25 -10.53
N LEU A 48 -8.59 -5.77 -9.38
CA LEU A 48 -8.08 -4.96 -8.27
C LEU A 48 -6.90 -4.09 -8.73
N TYR A 49 -5.89 -4.71 -9.34
CA TYR A 49 -4.71 -4.03 -9.88
C TYR A 49 -5.08 -2.89 -10.85
N ARG A 50 -5.99 -3.15 -11.80
CA ARG A 50 -6.46 -2.12 -12.75
C ARG A 50 -7.13 -0.95 -12.04
N ASN A 51 -7.89 -1.19 -10.98
CA ASN A 51 -8.52 -0.11 -10.22
C ASN A 51 -7.51 0.71 -9.41
N PHE A 52 -6.50 0.08 -8.78
CA PHE A 52 -5.40 0.84 -8.18
C PHE A 52 -4.68 1.71 -9.23
N VAL A 53 -4.39 1.17 -10.42
CA VAL A 53 -3.78 1.93 -11.51
C VAL A 53 -4.60 3.14 -11.93
N ARG A 54 -5.94 3.02 -11.94
CA ARG A 54 -6.84 4.16 -12.22
C ARG A 54 -6.73 5.24 -11.15
N LEU A 55 -6.64 4.86 -9.87
CA LEU A 55 -6.54 5.80 -8.75
C LEU A 55 -5.20 6.56 -8.71
N LEU A 56 -4.11 5.95 -9.18
CA LEU A 56 -2.78 6.58 -9.15
C LEU A 56 -2.68 7.88 -9.95
N ARG A 57 -3.54 8.07 -10.96
CA ARG A 57 -3.60 9.31 -11.75
C ARG A 57 -3.94 10.52 -10.88
N PHE A 58 -4.56 10.30 -9.72
CA PHE A 58 -4.97 11.33 -8.78
C PHE A 58 -3.99 11.54 -7.63
N VAL A 59 -2.92 10.74 -7.55
CA VAL A 59 -1.81 10.97 -6.61
C VAL A 59 -1.07 12.23 -7.06
N LYS A 60 -1.42 13.39 -6.49
CA LYS A 60 -0.75 14.66 -6.75
C LYS A 60 0.51 14.81 -5.92
N ARG A 61 1.46 13.90 -6.15
CA ARG A 61 2.83 13.99 -5.62
C ARG A 61 3.83 14.31 -6.74
N PRO A 62 5.03 14.83 -6.39
CA PRO A 62 6.18 14.81 -7.28
C PRO A 62 6.27 13.48 -8.05
N LYS A 63 6.67 13.53 -9.33
CA LYS A 63 6.67 12.36 -10.22
C LYS A 63 7.40 11.14 -9.62
N PHE A 64 8.44 11.36 -8.81
CA PHE A 64 9.17 10.28 -8.14
C PHE A 64 8.32 9.53 -7.10
N LEU A 65 7.63 10.23 -6.20
CA LEU A 65 6.75 9.62 -5.19
C LEU A 65 5.51 8.93 -5.82
N ARG A 66 5.07 9.39 -6.99
CA ARG A 66 4.00 8.70 -7.75
C ARG A 66 4.42 7.30 -8.19
N GLY A 67 5.67 7.14 -8.62
CA GLY A 67 6.25 5.83 -8.94
C GLY A 67 6.31 4.93 -7.72
N GLU A 68 6.77 5.48 -6.59
CA GLU A 68 6.86 4.74 -5.32
C GLU A 68 5.49 4.27 -4.80
N SER A 69 4.47 5.13 -4.85
CA SER A 69 3.10 4.72 -4.48
C SER A 69 2.56 3.58 -5.34
N PHE A 70 2.89 3.60 -6.64
CA PHE A 70 2.51 2.52 -7.55
C PHE A 70 3.21 1.21 -7.21
N ASP A 71 4.53 1.28 -7.07
CA ASP A 71 5.36 0.11 -6.80
C ASP A 71 5.01 -0.50 -5.44
N TYR A 72 4.68 0.34 -4.45
CA TYR A 72 4.19 -0.11 -3.15
C TYR A 72 2.89 -0.88 -3.23
N LEU A 73 1.85 -0.29 -3.83
CA LEU A 73 0.55 -0.95 -3.94
C LEU A 73 0.66 -2.24 -4.75
N LYS A 74 1.47 -2.25 -5.80
CA LYS A 74 1.75 -3.46 -6.58
C LYS A 74 2.46 -4.52 -5.75
N PHE A 75 3.45 -4.12 -4.95
CA PHE A 75 4.19 -5.03 -4.08
C PHE A 75 3.24 -5.77 -3.13
N ARG A 76 2.26 -5.08 -2.54
CA ARG A 76 1.24 -5.71 -1.66
C ARG A 76 0.38 -6.79 -2.29
N PHE A 77 0.23 -6.80 -3.62
CA PHE A 77 -0.47 -7.89 -4.32
C PHE A 77 0.38 -9.13 -4.59
N ILE A 78 1.70 -9.01 -4.46
CA ILE A 78 2.68 -10.08 -4.70
C ILE A 78 3.21 -10.63 -3.38
N ASP A 79 3.21 -9.79 -2.36
CA ASP A 79 3.64 -10.08 -1.00
C ASP A 79 2.81 -11.19 -0.31
N ASP A 80 3.48 -12.01 0.50
CA ASP A 80 2.84 -13.01 1.35
C ASP A 80 2.40 -12.36 2.68
N TYR A 81 1.21 -11.76 2.64
CA TYR A 81 0.63 -11.08 3.79
C TYR A 81 0.44 -12.01 5.01
N ASN A 82 -0.01 -13.25 4.81
CA ASN A 82 -0.23 -14.19 5.91
C ASN A 82 1.10 -14.51 6.60
N TYR A 83 2.16 -14.77 5.84
CA TYR A 83 3.47 -15.02 6.43
C TYR A 83 3.96 -13.82 7.25
N ARG A 84 3.89 -12.62 6.69
CA ARG A 84 4.30 -11.37 7.38
C ARG A 84 3.50 -11.14 8.65
N ARG A 85 2.17 -11.27 8.55
CA ARG A 85 1.22 -11.13 9.66
C ARG A 85 1.57 -12.07 10.79
N ASN A 86 1.76 -13.35 10.47
CA ASN A 86 2.03 -14.40 11.46
C ASN A 86 3.37 -14.17 12.16
N LYS A 87 4.41 -13.76 11.41
CA LYS A 87 5.72 -13.40 11.99
C LYS A 87 5.69 -12.16 12.89
N LEU A 88 4.98 -11.11 12.52
CA LEU A 88 4.95 -9.85 13.29
C LEU A 88 4.04 -9.92 14.51
N LEU A 89 2.93 -10.66 14.41
CA LEU A 89 1.95 -10.77 15.49
C LEU A 89 2.12 -12.02 16.35
N GLY A 90 2.90 -13.01 15.90
CA GLY A 90 3.04 -14.29 16.60
C GLY A 90 1.74 -15.11 16.59
N ILE A 91 1.00 -15.06 15.48
CA ILE A 91 -0.29 -15.76 15.31
C ILE A 91 -0.11 -16.85 14.25
N ASP A 92 -0.58 -18.07 14.50
CA ASP A 92 -0.44 -19.18 13.54
C ASP A 92 -1.62 -19.32 12.56
N SER A 93 -2.70 -18.55 12.75
CA SER A 93 -3.86 -18.54 11.86
C SER A 93 -3.55 -17.82 10.54
N SER A 94 -3.80 -18.49 9.41
CA SER A 94 -3.75 -17.85 8.09
C SER A 94 -5.14 -17.41 7.64
N LEU A 95 -5.25 -16.22 7.06
CA LEU A 95 -6.49 -15.78 6.42
C LEU A 95 -6.71 -16.60 5.14
N ASP A 96 -7.97 -16.97 4.88
CA ASP A 96 -8.31 -17.68 3.66
C ASP A 96 -8.33 -16.73 2.44
N GLU A 97 -8.45 -17.29 1.23
CA GLU A 97 -8.48 -16.49 0.01
C GLU A 97 -9.67 -15.51 -0.02
N ARG A 98 -10.82 -15.89 0.54
CA ARG A 98 -12.02 -15.06 0.52
C ARG A 98 -11.82 -13.83 1.40
N GLU A 99 -11.25 -14.00 2.59
CA GLU A 99 -10.90 -12.93 3.51
C GLU A 99 -9.83 -12.01 2.91
N LEU A 100 -8.76 -12.58 2.34
CA LEU A 100 -7.72 -11.79 1.67
C LEU A 100 -8.31 -10.95 0.53
N MET A 101 -9.22 -11.53 -0.26
CA MET A 101 -9.90 -10.80 -1.33
C MET A 101 -10.82 -9.70 -0.81
N SER A 102 -11.57 -9.95 0.27
CA SER A 102 -12.40 -8.93 0.92
C SER A 102 -11.55 -7.77 1.43
N ARG A 103 -10.44 -8.07 2.09
CA ARG A 103 -9.52 -7.04 2.60
C ARG A 103 -8.86 -6.27 1.46
N ALA A 104 -8.52 -6.91 0.35
CA ALA A 104 -7.98 -6.22 -0.82
C ALA A 104 -8.97 -5.21 -1.43
N VAL A 105 -10.26 -5.56 -1.46
CA VAL A 105 -11.34 -4.65 -1.86
C VAL A 105 -11.46 -3.49 -0.87
N ASN A 106 -11.43 -3.76 0.43
CA ASN A 106 -11.44 -2.71 1.46
C ASN A 106 -10.24 -1.77 1.31
N THR A 107 -9.04 -2.29 1.04
CA THR A 107 -7.85 -1.48 0.74
C THR A 107 -8.06 -0.60 -0.48
N LEU A 108 -8.69 -1.11 -1.55
CA LEU A 108 -8.98 -0.31 -2.74
C LEU A 108 -9.91 0.86 -2.40
N ASN A 109 -10.96 0.59 -1.61
CA ASN A 109 -11.91 1.61 -1.18
C ASN A 109 -11.26 2.61 -0.21
N PHE A 110 -10.38 2.15 0.68
CA PHE A 110 -9.57 3.00 1.56
C PHE A 110 -8.69 3.96 0.74
N VAL A 111 -7.98 3.43 -0.26
CA VAL A 111 -7.14 4.24 -1.16
C VAL A 111 -7.98 5.19 -2.02
N ASN A 112 -9.17 4.78 -2.45
CA ASN A 112 -10.11 5.67 -3.13
C ASN A 112 -10.52 6.85 -2.24
N ASN A 113 -10.90 6.58 -0.99
CA ASN A 113 -11.32 7.59 -0.02
C ASN A 113 -10.18 8.55 0.33
N ALA A 114 -8.94 8.07 0.36
CA ALA A 114 -7.75 8.89 0.53
C ALA A 114 -7.62 9.99 -0.54
N PHE A 115 -8.10 9.75 -1.77
CA PHE A 115 -8.01 10.71 -2.88
C PHE A 115 -9.32 11.45 -3.16
N CYS A 116 -10.40 11.12 -2.46
CA CYS A 116 -11.67 11.82 -2.55
C CYS A 116 -11.70 13.04 -1.62
N ALA A 117 -12.42 14.09 -2.02
CA ALA A 117 -12.68 15.24 -1.16
C ALA A 117 -13.49 14.80 0.08
N PRO A 118 -13.24 15.38 1.27
CA PRO A 118 -14.03 15.09 2.46
C PRO A 118 -15.52 15.34 2.23
N LYS A 119 -16.39 14.42 2.68
CA LYS A 119 -17.87 14.56 2.58
C LYS A 119 -18.40 15.83 3.26
N SER A 120 -17.68 16.35 4.25
CA SER A 120 -17.99 17.58 4.98
C SER A 120 -17.71 18.87 4.21
N ALA A 121 -17.25 18.77 2.95
CA ALA A 121 -17.00 19.93 2.09
C ALA A 121 -17.90 19.92 0.84
N PRO A 122 -19.25 20.00 0.98
CA PRO A 122 -20.16 20.05 -0.15
C PRO A 122 -20.04 21.36 -0.97
N GLU A 123 -19.48 22.42 -0.39
CA GLU A 123 -19.31 23.73 -1.03
C GLU A 123 -17.85 24.20 -0.92
N LEU A 124 -17.00 23.67 -1.79
CA LEU A 124 -15.60 24.08 -1.85
C LEU A 124 -15.45 25.38 -2.67
N ASN A 125 -15.56 26.51 -1.98
CA ASN A 125 -15.05 27.80 -2.44
C ASN A 125 -13.55 27.70 -2.77
N GLU A 126 -13.12 28.44 -3.79
CA GLU A 126 -11.75 28.48 -4.35
C GLU A 126 -10.63 28.76 -3.31
N ASN A 127 -10.99 29.24 -2.11
CA ASN A 127 -10.08 29.54 -1.01
C ASN A 127 -9.58 28.32 -0.21
N PHE A 128 -10.09 27.11 -0.46
CA PHE A 128 -9.65 25.90 0.23
C PHE A 128 -8.22 25.48 -0.13
N GLU A 129 -7.65 26.06 -1.19
CA GLU A 129 -6.25 25.84 -1.60
C GLU A 129 -5.21 26.46 -0.65
N LEU A 130 -5.59 27.41 0.21
CA LEU A 130 -4.63 28.32 0.85
C LEU A 130 -4.16 27.92 2.27
N ARG A 131 -4.76 26.92 2.93
CA ARG A 131 -4.32 26.51 4.28
C ARG A 131 -4.03 25.01 4.33
N GLY A 132 -2.80 24.64 3.96
CA GLY A 132 -2.28 23.29 3.73
C GLY A 132 -2.37 22.23 4.85
N ARG A 133 -3.28 22.35 5.80
CA ARG A 133 -3.59 21.32 6.83
C ARG A 133 -5.07 20.98 6.96
N VAL A 134 -5.99 21.75 6.38
CA VAL A 134 -7.44 21.52 6.55
C VAL A 134 -7.99 20.80 5.33
N GLY A 135 -8.49 19.58 5.53
CA GLY A 135 -9.25 18.81 4.51
C GLY A 135 -8.56 17.62 3.85
N ARG A 136 -7.48 17.08 4.43
CA ARG A 136 -7.00 15.73 4.09
C ARG A 136 -7.84 14.70 4.84
N SER A 137 -8.30 13.65 4.17
CA SER A 137 -8.95 12.53 4.84
C SER A 137 -7.97 11.78 5.74
N GLN A 138 -8.46 11.08 6.76
CA GLN A 138 -7.59 10.28 7.64
C GLN A 138 -6.86 9.20 6.85
N GLU A 139 -7.53 8.62 5.86
CA GLU A 139 -6.97 7.66 4.92
C GLU A 139 -5.80 8.26 4.12
N TYR A 140 -5.89 9.52 3.72
CA TYR A 140 -4.77 10.22 3.08
C TYR A 140 -3.57 10.34 4.02
N LEU A 141 -3.80 10.73 5.28
CA LEU A 141 -2.73 10.90 6.26
C LEU A 141 -2.02 9.57 6.54
N VAL A 142 -2.77 8.49 6.70
CA VAL A 142 -2.22 7.13 6.86
C VAL A 142 -1.38 6.74 5.64
N LEU A 143 -1.90 6.89 4.42
CA LEU A 143 -1.13 6.59 3.21
C LEU A 143 0.12 7.46 3.09
N ASP A 144 0.03 8.74 3.45
CA ASP A 144 1.18 9.66 3.45
C ASP A 144 2.28 9.18 4.39
N SER A 145 1.93 8.81 5.62
CA SER A 145 2.87 8.26 6.60
C SER A 145 3.53 6.96 6.11
N ILE A 146 2.75 6.07 5.49
CA ILE A 146 3.28 4.83 4.90
C ILE A 146 4.27 5.16 3.78
N MET A 147 3.94 6.07 2.87
CA MET A 147 4.82 6.46 1.77
C MET A 147 6.11 7.12 2.26
N GLN A 148 6.04 7.98 3.28
CA GLN A 148 7.22 8.59 3.89
C GLN A 148 8.13 7.53 4.53
N TYR A 149 7.54 6.56 5.23
CA TYR A 149 8.26 5.42 5.79
C TYR A 149 8.95 4.58 4.70
N GLU A 150 8.25 4.23 3.62
CA GLU A 150 8.83 3.46 2.51
C GLU A 150 9.96 4.21 1.81
N ALA A 151 9.80 5.51 1.59
CA ALA A 151 10.86 6.37 1.07
C ALA A 151 12.08 6.43 2.01
N SER A 152 11.86 6.44 3.33
CA SER A 152 12.97 6.43 4.30
C SER A 152 13.80 5.14 4.27
N LYS A 153 13.22 4.01 3.85
CA LYS A 153 13.95 2.74 3.66
C LYS A 153 14.87 2.78 2.45
N LEU A 154 14.53 3.53 1.41
CA LEU A 154 15.23 3.56 0.11
C LEU A 154 16.57 4.31 0.11
N GLY A 155 16.95 4.98 1.19
CA GLY A 155 18.19 5.77 1.27
C GLY A 155 18.95 5.65 2.59
N SER A 156 18.54 4.73 3.47
CA SER A 156 19.15 4.62 4.79
C SER A 156 20.47 3.82 4.70
N ARG A 157 21.60 4.54 4.71
CA ARG A 157 22.96 3.96 4.89
C ARG A 157 23.05 3.06 6.13
N VAL A 158 22.14 3.24 7.08
CA VAL A 158 22.00 2.39 8.27
C VAL A 158 21.48 1.00 7.91
N VAL A 159 20.46 0.88 7.04
CA VAL A 159 19.93 -0.43 6.59
C VAL A 159 20.98 -1.18 5.78
N GLU A 160 21.66 -0.49 4.87
CA GLU A 160 22.73 -1.06 4.06
C GLU A 160 23.95 -1.45 4.92
N GLY A 161 24.38 -0.55 5.83
CA GLY A 161 25.53 -0.76 6.70
C GLY A 161 25.35 -1.84 7.75
N LEU A 162 24.11 -2.06 8.22
CA LEU A 162 23.78 -3.14 9.14
C LEU A 162 23.53 -4.48 8.44
N LYS A 163 23.46 -4.51 7.10
CA LYS A 163 23.15 -5.71 6.30
C LYS A 163 21.87 -6.43 6.76
N ILE A 164 20.90 -5.68 7.29
CA ILE A 164 19.67 -6.26 7.86
C ILE A 164 18.76 -6.84 6.77
N GLY A 165 19.00 -6.53 5.50
CA GLY A 165 18.25 -7.12 4.38
C GLY A 165 16.78 -6.71 4.36
N VAL A 166 16.42 -5.59 5.03
CA VAL A 166 15.07 -5.02 5.00
C VAL A 166 14.73 -4.74 3.54
N LYS A 167 13.69 -5.42 3.04
CA LYS A 167 13.28 -5.30 1.65
C LYS A 167 12.59 -3.96 1.43
N SER A 168 13.18 -3.18 0.54
CA SER A 168 12.69 -1.87 0.11
C SER A 168 11.88 -1.99 -1.19
N LEU A 169 11.24 -0.90 -1.61
CA LEU A 169 10.61 -0.83 -2.94
C LEU A 169 11.61 -1.06 -4.09
N LYS A 170 12.90 -0.79 -3.86
CA LYS A 170 13.98 -1.08 -4.82
C LYS A 170 14.15 -2.59 -5.00
N ASP A 171 14.16 -3.36 -3.91
CA ASP A 171 14.22 -4.82 -3.97
C ASP A 171 13.00 -5.42 -4.70
N ALA A 172 11.81 -4.84 -4.50
CA ALA A 172 10.61 -5.23 -5.22
C ALA A 172 10.72 -4.95 -6.73
N ASN A 173 11.34 -3.83 -7.10
CA ASN A 173 11.61 -3.50 -8.50
C ASN A 173 12.66 -4.41 -9.15
N GLU A 174 13.71 -4.77 -8.42
CA GLU A 174 14.71 -5.76 -8.87
C GLU A 174 14.07 -7.14 -9.06
N TYR A 175 13.20 -7.55 -8.12
CA TYR A 175 12.41 -8.77 -8.26
C TYR A 175 11.48 -8.70 -9.49
N ARG A 176 10.85 -7.55 -9.76
CA ARG A 176 10.03 -7.35 -10.96
C ARG A 176 10.86 -7.49 -12.24
N ILE A 177 12.05 -6.91 -12.29
CA ILE A 177 12.97 -7.05 -13.44
C ILE A 177 13.32 -8.52 -13.63
N THR A 178 13.64 -9.21 -12.54
CA THR A 178 13.93 -10.65 -12.53
C THR A 178 12.75 -11.47 -13.07
N CYS A 179 11.53 -11.19 -12.59
CA CYS A 179 10.30 -11.86 -13.08
C CYS A 179 9.97 -11.51 -14.53
N LYS A 180 10.20 -10.26 -14.96
CA LYS A 180 9.98 -9.83 -16.35
C LYS A 180 10.96 -10.51 -17.31
N ASN A 181 12.17 -10.79 -16.86
CA ASN A 181 13.16 -11.57 -17.60
C ASN A 181 12.81 -13.07 -17.63
N LEU A 182 12.03 -13.56 -16.65
CA LEU A 182 11.52 -14.93 -16.61
C LEU A 182 10.26 -15.14 -17.46
N ASN A 183 9.58 -14.08 -17.91
CA ASN A 183 8.46 -14.14 -18.86
C ASN A 183 8.83 -14.70 -20.25
N ILE A 184 10.07 -15.15 -20.46
CA ILE A 184 10.49 -15.99 -21.59
C ILE A 184 10.26 -17.48 -21.23
N GLY A 185 9.02 -17.82 -20.87
CA GLY A 185 8.58 -19.22 -20.70
C GLY A 185 9.04 -19.93 -19.42
N LYS A 186 9.58 -19.24 -18.41
CA LYS A 186 9.95 -19.86 -17.13
C LYS A 186 8.94 -19.53 -16.03
N PRO A 187 8.64 -20.48 -15.11
CA PRO A 187 7.77 -20.23 -13.98
C PRO A 187 8.33 -19.09 -13.14
N VAL A 188 7.48 -18.10 -12.83
CA VAL A 188 7.83 -16.99 -11.94
C VAL A 188 8.16 -17.56 -10.57
N PRO A 189 9.37 -17.33 -10.02
CA PRO A 189 9.77 -17.88 -8.74
C PRO A 189 8.86 -17.28 -7.68
N GLN A 190 8.08 -18.11 -6.99
CA GLN A 190 7.31 -17.64 -5.83
C GLN A 190 8.29 -17.00 -4.84
N ILE A 191 7.91 -15.84 -4.30
CA ILE A 191 8.61 -15.27 -3.15
C ILE A 191 8.50 -16.30 -2.04
N GLN A 192 9.63 -16.91 -1.65
CA GLN A 192 9.66 -17.71 -0.44
C GLN A 192 9.49 -16.74 0.73
N GLY A 193 8.27 -16.68 1.30
CA GLY A 193 7.91 -15.75 2.38
C GLY A 193 8.94 -15.74 3.52
N GLU A 194 9.52 -16.92 3.82
CA GLU A 194 10.60 -17.07 4.80
C GLU A 194 11.82 -16.18 4.56
N LYS A 195 12.30 -16.12 3.32
CA LYS A 195 13.48 -15.32 2.99
C LYS A 195 13.17 -13.83 2.92
N TRP A 196 11.94 -13.48 2.57
CA TRP A 196 11.52 -12.08 2.43
C TRP A 196 11.42 -11.36 3.77
N TYR A 197 11.13 -12.12 4.84
CA TYR A 197 10.83 -11.64 6.18
C TYR A 197 11.80 -12.14 7.25
N SER A 198 12.92 -12.75 6.85
CA SER A 198 13.93 -13.29 7.76
C SER A 198 14.52 -12.24 8.70
N TYR A 199 14.61 -10.98 8.25
CA TYR A 199 15.09 -9.87 9.06
C TYR A 199 14.22 -9.61 10.30
N ILE A 200 12.94 -10.00 10.30
CA ILE A 200 12.05 -9.84 11.45
C ILE A 200 12.58 -10.67 12.62
N GLY A 201 12.88 -11.95 12.39
CA GLY A 201 13.47 -12.83 13.40
C GLY A 201 14.83 -12.32 13.87
N MET A 202 15.69 -11.91 12.93
CA MET A 202 16.99 -11.31 13.26
C MET A 202 16.86 -10.10 14.19
N LEU A 203 15.87 -9.22 13.95
CA LEU A 203 15.66 -8.03 14.78
C LEU A 203 14.94 -8.33 16.10
N GLN A 204 14.13 -9.39 16.17
CA GLN A 204 13.44 -9.83 17.38
C GLN A 204 14.38 -10.57 18.34
N GLU A 205 15.28 -11.41 17.82
CA GLU A 205 16.15 -12.31 18.60
C GLU A 205 17.50 -11.68 18.99
N MET A 206 17.79 -10.45 18.58
CA MET A 206 19.13 -9.87 18.74
C MET A 206 19.50 -9.57 20.20
N PRO A 207 20.74 -9.90 20.62
CA PRO A 207 21.17 -9.89 22.03
C PRO A 207 21.36 -8.48 22.59
N SER A 208 21.25 -8.36 23.91
CA SER A 208 21.42 -7.14 24.71
C SER A 208 22.85 -6.54 24.68
N SER A 209 23.82 -7.20 24.06
CA SER A 209 25.24 -6.82 24.04
C SER A 209 25.67 -6.11 22.73
N ILE A 210 24.91 -5.10 22.30
CA ILE A 210 25.26 -4.31 21.11
C ILE A 210 26.31 -3.28 21.49
N SER A 211 27.36 -3.15 20.67
CA SER A 211 28.39 -2.13 20.90
C SER A 211 27.80 -0.73 20.82
N SER A 212 28.30 0.18 21.66
CA SER A 212 27.82 1.57 21.73
C SER A 212 27.80 2.29 20.38
N LYS A 213 28.75 1.96 19.49
CA LYS A 213 28.85 2.50 18.13
C LYS A 213 27.72 2.06 17.19
N LYS A 214 26.96 1.02 17.54
CA LYS A 214 25.85 0.46 16.72
C LYS A 214 24.47 0.67 17.33
N ILE A 215 24.36 1.30 18.51
CA ILE A 215 23.09 1.50 19.21
C ILE A 215 22.09 2.30 18.37
N ALA A 216 22.47 3.47 17.85
CA ALA A 216 21.57 4.29 17.03
C ALA A 216 21.07 3.58 15.77
N ALA A 217 21.96 2.78 15.16
CA ALA A 217 21.66 1.98 14.00
C ALA A 217 20.62 0.89 14.33
N PHE A 218 20.75 0.29 15.51
CA PHE A 218 19.82 -0.69 16.03
C PHE A 218 18.47 -0.11 16.46
N ASP A 219 18.46 1.05 17.10
CA ASP A 219 17.22 1.76 17.47
C ASP A 219 16.40 2.13 16.22
N PHE A 220 17.10 2.51 15.14
CA PHE A 220 16.48 2.68 13.84
C PHE A 220 15.84 1.38 13.32
N ALA A 221 16.56 0.24 13.40
CA ALA A 221 16.02 -1.05 12.99
C ALA A 221 14.82 -1.52 13.84
N LYS A 222 14.84 -1.28 15.15
CA LYS A 222 13.68 -1.49 16.03
C LYS A 222 12.50 -0.61 15.65
N SER A 223 12.76 0.63 15.26
CA SER A 223 11.71 1.55 14.78
C SER A 223 11.06 1.03 13.49
N ILE A 224 11.84 0.42 12.59
CA ILE A 224 11.29 -0.28 11.41
C ILE A 224 10.34 -1.39 11.86
N LEU A 225 10.78 -2.30 12.73
CA LEU A 225 9.96 -3.41 13.21
C LEU A 225 8.66 -2.94 13.88
N THR A 226 8.76 -1.85 14.67
CA THR A 226 7.62 -1.25 15.36
C THR A 226 6.62 -0.67 14.38
N PHE A 227 7.09 0.07 13.38
CA PHE A 227 6.22 0.61 12.33
C PHE A 227 5.52 -0.52 11.54
N GLU A 228 6.25 -1.57 11.18
CA GLU A 228 5.67 -2.72 10.48
C GLU A 228 4.61 -3.44 11.30
N LYS A 229 4.87 -3.67 12.59
CA LYS A 229 3.90 -4.28 13.50
C LYS A 229 2.64 -3.42 13.62
N ASN A 230 2.80 -2.09 13.78
CA ASN A 230 1.68 -1.16 13.85
C ASN A 230 0.86 -1.14 12.55
N LEU A 231 1.52 -1.25 11.39
CA LEU A 231 0.84 -1.35 10.10
C LEU A 231 0.02 -2.64 9.99
N VAL A 232 0.55 -3.77 10.46
CA VAL A 232 -0.21 -5.03 10.48
C VAL A 232 -1.39 -4.97 11.45
N LEU A 233 -1.22 -4.34 12.62
CA LEU A 233 -2.33 -4.12 13.57
C LEU A 233 -3.44 -3.25 12.95
N LEU A 234 -3.07 -2.14 12.30
CA LEU A 234 -4.03 -1.32 11.55
C LEU A 234 -4.77 -2.15 10.48
N ASN A 235 -4.05 -3.01 9.77
CA ASN A 235 -4.65 -3.91 8.78
C ASN A 235 -5.64 -4.91 9.40
N GLU A 236 -5.38 -5.41 10.61
CA GLU A 236 -6.29 -6.29 11.35
C GLU A 236 -7.55 -5.57 11.83
N ASP A 237 -7.39 -4.36 12.37
CA ASP A 237 -8.49 -3.55 12.92
C ASP A 237 -9.41 -3.05 11.81
N CYS A 238 -8.83 -2.56 10.71
CA CYS A 238 -9.57 -2.00 9.59
C CYS A 238 -9.89 -3.00 8.48
N LYS A 239 -9.48 -4.27 8.62
CA LYS A 239 -9.64 -5.33 7.60
C LYS A 239 -9.06 -4.90 6.24
N LEU A 240 -7.79 -4.48 6.26
CA LEU A 240 -7.03 -4.01 5.10
C LEU A 240 -5.85 -4.95 4.76
N LEU A 241 -5.18 -4.64 3.65
CA LEU A 241 -3.94 -5.25 3.14
C LEU A 241 -2.98 -4.14 2.66
N LEU A 242 -2.68 -3.18 3.54
CA LEU A 242 -1.71 -2.11 3.29
C LEU A 242 -0.27 -2.56 3.48
#